data_AF-A0A150NL41-F1
#
_entry.id   AF-A0A150NL41-F1
#
_cell.length_a   1.000
_cell.length_b   1.000
_cell.length_c   1.000
_cell.angle_alpha   90.00
_cell.angle_beta   90.00
_cell.angle_gamma   90.00
#
_symmetry.space_group_name_H-M   'P 1'
#
loop_
_entity.id
_entity.type
_entity.pdbx_description
1 polymer ?
#
loop_
_entity_poly.entity_id
_entity_poly.type
_entity_poly.pdbx_seq_one_letter_code
_entity_poly.pdbx_strand_id
1 'polypeptide(L)'
;MSAADLALLEKETDAKGRHFTIHKLPIPAVRQVVTEEDLPGYSYEEGEEERYAGERLAASYVNFYIANKSVLVPQFQDKNDQVALDILSKCFPDRKVVGIPARDILLGGGNIHCITQQIPE
;
A
#
# COMPACT_ATOMS: atom_id res chain seq x y z
N MET A 1 -1.90 -1.60 15.37
CA MET A 1 -0.54 -1.92 14.89
C MET A 1 0.29 -0.64 14.74
N SER A 2 -0.09 0.32 13.89
CA SER A 2 0.77 1.49 13.59
C SER A 2 1.26 2.37 14.77
N ALA A 3 0.55 2.48 15.89
CA ALA A 3 0.99 3.33 17.01
C ALA A 3 2.19 2.75 17.79
N ALA A 4 2.25 1.42 17.93
CA ALA A 4 3.36 0.76 18.59
C ALA A 4 4.62 0.84 17.71
N ASP A 5 4.46 0.60 16.41
CA ASP A 5 5.55 0.72 15.43
C ASP A 5 6.10 2.15 15.38
N LEU A 6 5.21 3.15 15.40
CA LEU A 6 5.63 4.56 15.44
C LEU A 6 6.42 4.88 16.72
N ALA A 7 5.89 4.48 17.89
CA ALA A 7 6.55 4.75 19.17
C ALA A 7 7.92 4.06 19.30
N LEU A 8 8.10 2.93 18.62
CA LEU A 8 9.39 2.26 18.47
C LEU A 8 10.30 3.08 17.56
N LEU A 9 9.90 3.32 16.31
CA LEU A 9 10.73 4.00 15.30
C LEU A 9 11.16 5.41 15.74
N GLU A 10 10.34 6.12 16.53
CA GLU A 10 10.68 7.45 17.08
C GLU A 10 11.87 7.42 18.06
N LYS A 11 12.16 6.26 18.67
CA LYS A 11 13.25 6.08 19.65
C LYS A 11 14.48 5.40 19.05
N GLU A 12 14.29 4.71 17.93
CA GLU A 12 15.33 3.90 17.31
C GLU A 12 16.32 4.72 16.49
N THR A 13 17.43 4.07 16.15
CA THR A 13 18.45 4.59 15.23
C THR A 13 18.78 3.55 14.17
N ASP A 14 19.25 4.00 13.01
CA ASP A 14 19.75 3.10 11.98
C ASP A 14 21.15 2.54 12.33
N ALA A 15 21.68 1.67 11.48
CA ALA A 15 23.00 1.05 11.67
C ALA A 15 24.18 2.05 11.72
N LYS A 16 23.97 3.33 11.39
CA LYS A 16 24.96 4.42 11.48
C LYS A 16 24.68 5.36 12.66
N GLY A 17 23.75 5.02 13.55
CA GLY A 17 23.40 5.81 14.73
C GLY A 17 22.55 7.05 14.42
N ARG A 18 21.93 7.13 13.23
CA ARG A 18 21.06 8.26 12.87
C ARG A 18 19.62 7.96 13.30
N HIS A 19 18.94 8.96 13.87
CA HIS A 19 17.51 8.85 14.15
C HIS A 19 16.69 8.82 12.86
N PHE A 20 15.60 8.06 12.87
CA PHE A 20 14.67 7.99 11.74
C PHE A 20 13.90 9.29 11.57
N THR A 21 13.83 9.79 10.33
CA THR A 21 12.84 10.79 9.93
C THR A 21 11.59 10.05 9.48
N ILE A 22 10.48 10.24 10.20
CA ILE A 22 9.26 9.45 10.00
C ILE A 22 8.23 10.27 9.22
N HIS A 23 7.96 9.83 8.00
CA HIS A 23 6.88 10.38 7.16
C HIS A 23 5.63 9.52 7.32
N LYS A 24 4.61 10.06 7.98
CA LYS A 24 3.34 9.34 8.20
C LYS A 24 2.53 9.33 6.90
N LEU A 25 2.01 8.17 6.53
CA LEU A 25 1.07 8.01 5.42
C LEU A 25 -0.30 7.61 6.00
N PRO A 26 -1.41 8.22 5.55
CA PRO A 26 -2.74 7.81 6.02
C PRO A 26 -3.05 6.38 5.57
N ILE A 27 -4.05 5.75 6.17
CA ILE A 27 -4.75 4.60 5.59
C ILE A 27 -5.97 5.10 4.81
N PRO A 28 -6.57 4.31 3.90
CA PRO A 28 -7.86 4.68 3.32
C PRO A 28 -8.88 5.02 4.41
N ALA A 29 -9.62 6.10 4.22
CA ALA A 29 -10.63 6.55 5.18
C ALA A 29 -11.84 5.62 5.21
N VAL A 30 -12.21 5.07 4.06
CA VAL A 30 -13.23 4.04 3.92
C VAL A 30 -12.58 2.67 4.00
N ARG A 31 -13.13 1.79 4.86
CA ARG A 31 -12.71 0.40 4.94
C ARG A 31 -13.01 -0.29 3.60
N GLN A 32 -11.95 -0.73 2.94
CA GLN A 32 -12.06 -1.55 1.74
C GLN A 32 -12.53 -2.95 2.15
N VAL A 33 -13.59 -3.42 1.51
CA VAL A 33 -14.14 -4.77 1.72
C VAL A 33 -14.42 -5.44 0.39
N VAL A 34 -14.44 -6.77 0.40
CA VAL A 34 -15.00 -7.57 -0.68
C VAL A 34 -16.51 -7.34 -0.71
N THR A 35 -17.07 -7.15 -1.90
CA THR A 35 -18.50 -7.01 -2.16
C THR A 35 -19.02 -8.23 -2.91
N GLU A 36 -20.34 -8.41 -2.97
CA GLU A 36 -20.97 -9.47 -3.76
C GLU A 36 -20.58 -9.39 -5.25
N GLU A 37 -20.33 -8.18 -5.77
CA GLU A 37 -19.91 -7.97 -7.16
C GLU A 37 -18.47 -8.43 -7.44
N ASP A 38 -17.64 -8.52 -6.39
CA ASP A 38 -16.25 -8.94 -6.52
C ASP A 38 -16.12 -10.48 -6.58
N LEU A 39 -17.11 -11.24 -6.12
CA LEU A 39 -17.03 -12.71 -5.94
C LEU A 39 -17.17 -13.56 -7.23
N PRO A 40 -17.94 -13.17 -8.26
CA PRO A 40 -18.03 -13.94 -9.48
C PRO A 40 -16.67 -14.10 -10.16
N GLY A 41 -16.32 -15.32 -10.56
CA GLY A 41 -15.11 -15.61 -11.34
C GLY A 41 -13.95 -16.20 -10.54
N TYR A 42 -14.05 -16.29 -9.20
CA TYR A 42 -13.12 -17.10 -8.43
C TYR A 42 -13.42 -18.60 -8.59
N SER A 43 -12.35 -19.38 -8.72
CA SER A 43 -12.34 -20.83 -8.56
C SER A 43 -11.32 -21.15 -7.48
N TYR A 44 -11.72 -21.96 -6.50
CA TYR A 44 -10.88 -22.31 -5.37
C TYR A 44 -10.56 -23.81 -5.40
N GLU A 45 -9.34 -24.15 -5.01
CA GLU A 45 -8.89 -25.52 -4.80
C GLU A 45 -8.90 -25.88 -3.29
N GLU A 46 -8.84 -27.18 -2.99
CA GLU A 46 -8.81 -27.65 -1.61
C GLU A 46 -7.61 -27.07 -0.84
N GLY A 47 -7.90 -26.34 0.24
CA GLY A 47 -6.89 -25.71 1.10
C GLY A 47 -6.60 -24.23 0.81
N GLU A 48 -7.22 -23.65 -0.22
CA GLU A 48 -7.15 -22.20 -0.47
C GLU A 48 -8.07 -21.41 0.45
N GLU A 49 -7.70 -20.16 0.73
CA GLU A 49 -8.54 -19.23 1.49
C GLU A 49 -9.58 -18.60 0.54
N GLU A 50 -10.85 -18.85 0.82
CA GLU A 50 -11.96 -18.33 0.01
C GLU A 50 -12.31 -16.88 0.38
N ARG A 51 -12.59 -16.05 -0.64
CA ARG A 51 -13.14 -14.70 -0.43
C ARG A 51 -14.63 -14.77 -0.09
N TYR A 52 -15.07 -13.89 0.81
CA TYR A 52 -16.47 -13.73 1.15
C TYR A 52 -16.86 -12.25 1.25
N ALA A 53 -18.13 -11.93 0.96
CA ALA A 53 -18.63 -10.56 1.04
C ALA A 53 -18.49 -10.00 2.46
N GLY A 54 -18.01 -8.77 2.58
CA GLY A 54 -17.74 -8.09 3.86
C GLY A 54 -16.35 -8.37 4.44
N GLU A 55 -15.57 -9.29 3.85
CA GLU A 55 -14.18 -9.52 4.23
C GLU A 55 -13.38 -8.22 4.11
N ARG A 56 -12.54 -7.91 5.12
CA ARG A 56 -11.69 -6.71 5.10
C ARG A 56 -10.50 -6.93 4.17
N LEU A 57 -10.32 -5.99 3.24
CA LEU A 57 -9.12 -5.94 2.43
C LEU A 57 -7.99 -5.18 3.14
N ALA A 58 -6.76 -5.66 2.95
CA ALA A 58 -5.55 -5.10 3.55
C ALA A 58 -5.02 -3.87 2.78
N ALA A 59 -5.89 -2.89 2.52
CA ALA A 59 -5.56 -1.70 1.73
C ALA A 59 -4.52 -0.82 2.44
N SER A 60 -3.41 -0.53 1.76
CA SER A 60 -2.34 0.32 2.28
C SER A 60 -1.64 1.07 1.16
N TYR A 61 -1.51 2.39 1.32
CA TYR A 61 -0.72 3.22 0.40
C TYR A 61 0.78 2.96 0.49
N VAL A 62 1.26 2.31 1.56
CA VAL A 62 2.68 1.96 1.75
C VAL A 62 3.14 0.89 0.76
N ASN A 63 2.22 0.12 0.17
CA ASN A 63 2.52 -0.93 -0.80
C ASN A 63 2.78 -0.37 -2.23
N PHE A 64 3.58 0.69 -2.31
CA PHE A 64 3.99 1.38 -3.54
C PHE A 64 5.32 0.84 -4.08
N TYR A 65 5.58 1.07 -5.37
CA TYR A 65 6.84 0.67 -6.02
C TYR A 65 7.67 1.89 -6.42
N ILE A 66 8.99 1.86 -6.16
CA ILE A 66 9.94 2.90 -6.57
C ILE A 66 10.68 2.42 -7.83
N ALA A 67 10.33 2.96 -8.99
CA ALA A 67 11.03 2.76 -10.25
C ALA A 67 12.07 3.86 -10.49
N ASN A 68 13.00 3.69 -11.45
CA ASN A 68 14.13 4.59 -11.68
C ASN A 68 13.80 6.10 -11.72
N LYS A 69 12.65 6.48 -12.28
CA LYS A 69 12.22 7.90 -12.39
C LYS A 69 10.81 8.17 -11.84
N SER A 70 10.17 7.18 -11.21
CA SER A 70 8.78 7.30 -10.77
C SER A 70 8.50 6.49 -9.51
N VAL A 71 7.44 6.87 -8.80
CA VAL A 71 6.87 6.09 -7.68
C VAL A 71 5.44 5.74 -8.04
N LEU A 72 5.13 4.45 -8.08
CA LEU A 72 3.81 3.93 -8.46
C LEU A 72 3.02 3.63 -7.18
N VAL A 73 1.98 4.41 -6.91
CA VAL A 73 1.23 4.42 -5.65
C VAL A 73 -0.16 3.85 -5.89
N PRO A 74 -0.63 2.87 -5.08
CA PRO A 74 -1.96 2.32 -5.26
C PRO A 74 -3.05 3.33 -4.88
N GLN A 75 -4.17 3.29 -5.59
CA GLN A 75 -5.33 4.16 -5.37
C GLN A 75 -6.59 3.31 -5.19
N PHE A 76 -7.44 3.71 -4.24
CA PHE A 76 -8.57 2.93 -3.73
C PHE A 76 -9.92 3.63 -3.91
N GLN A 77 -9.99 4.70 -4.69
CA GLN A 77 -11.17 5.57 -4.82
C GLN A 77 -11.58 6.16 -3.46
N ASP A 78 -10.57 6.55 -2.68
CA ASP A 78 -10.73 7.05 -1.32
C ASP A 78 -10.21 8.49 -1.21
N LYS A 79 -10.79 9.29 -0.31
CA LYS A 79 -10.38 10.69 -0.13
C LYS A 79 -8.90 10.85 0.26
N ASN A 80 -8.27 9.83 0.84
CA ASN A 80 -6.86 9.86 1.20
C ASN A 80 -5.93 9.47 0.03
N ASP A 81 -6.46 9.10 -1.13
CA ASP A 81 -5.69 8.80 -2.34
C ASP A 81 -4.76 9.99 -2.69
N GLN A 82 -5.34 11.18 -2.82
CA GLN A 82 -4.58 12.40 -3.14
C GLN A 82 -3.62 12.79 -2.00
N VAL A 83 -4.04 12.61 -0.75
CA VAL A 83 -3.20 12.92 0.42
C VAL A 83 -1.93 12.06 0.40
N ALA A 84 -2.05 10.77 0.04
CA ALA A 84 -0.91 9.88 -0.08
C ALA A 84 0.04 10.32 -1.21
N LEU A 85 -0.51 10.71 -2.37
CA LEU A 85 0.30 11.25 -3.49
C LEU A 85 1.05 12.52 -3.10
N ASP A 86 0.41 13.45 -2.41
CA ASP A 86 1.01 14.72 -1.99
C ASP A 86 2.16 14.52 -1.00
N ILE A 87 1.99 13.60 -0.04
CA ILE A 87 3.04 13.25 0.94
C ILE A 87 4.21 12.59 0.23
N LEU A 88 3.95 11.60 -0.63
CA LEU A 88 5.01 10.87 -1.33
C LEU A 88 5.75 11.78 -2.33
N SER A 89 5.06 12.74 -2.96
CA SER A 89 5.71 13.71 -3.87
C SER A 89 6.74 14.58 -3.14
N LYS A 90 6.48 14.92 -1.86
CA LYS A 90 7.46 15.63 -1.02
C LYS A 90 8.63 14.73 -0.60
N CYS A 91 8.39 13.42 -0.43
CA CYS A 91 9.42 12.45 -0.08
C CYS A 91 10.34 12.10 -1.25
N PHE A 92 9.84 12.21 -2.49
CA PHE A 92 10.55 11.85 -3.70
C PHE A 92 10.58 13.02 -4.72
N PRO A 93 11.25 14.14 -4.40
CA PRO A 93 11.20 15.35 -5.23
C PRO A 93 11.73 15.16 -6.65
N ASP A 94 12.64 14.20 -6.85
CA ASP A 94 13.26 13.90 -8.14
C ASP A 94 12.53 12.80 -8.95
N ARG A 95 11.38 12.31 -8.46
CA ARG A 95 10.60 11.24 -9.11
C ARG A 95 9.17 11.68 -9.37
N LYS A 96 8.62 11.24 -10.49
CA LYS A 96 7.19 11.41 -10.77
C LYS A 96 6.38 10.44 -9.92
N VAL A 97 5.57 10.94 -8.99
CA VAL A 97 4.62 10.10 -8.22
C VAL A 97 3.35 9.92 -9.04
N VAL A 98 2.95 8.66 -9.26
CA VAL A 98 1.85 8.27 -10.14
C VAL A 98 0.89 7.38 -9.36
N GLY A 99 -0.36 7.82 -9.23
CA GLY A 99 -1.45 6.99 -8.68
C GLY A 99 -1.94 5.98 -9.71
N ILE A 100 -2.15 4.73 -9.29
CA ILE A 100 -2.68 3.64 -10.12
C ILE A 100 -3.90 3.02 -9.41
N PRO A 101 -5.08 2.94 -10.06
CA PRO A 101 -6.20 2.16 -9.54
C PRO A 101 -5.78 0.72 -9.27
N ALA A 102 -5.89 0.26 -8.02
CA ALA A 102 -5.29 -1.00 -7.61
C ALA A 102 -6.21 -1.90 -6.77
N ARG A 103 -7.53 -1.66 -6.86
CA ARG A 103 -8.54 -2.48 -6.17
C ARG A 103 -8.47 -3.95 -6.60
N ASP A 104 -8.25 -4.21 -7.89
CA ASP A 104 -8.23 -5.58 -8.42
C ASP A 104 -7.05 -6.38 -7.86
N ILE A 105 -5.88 -5.77 -7.72
CA ILE A 105 -4.71 -6.40 -7.08
C ILE A 105 -4.98 -6.61 -5.58
N LEU A 106 -5.66 -5.65 -4.95
CA LEU A 106 -6.03 -5.69 -3.54
C LEU A 106 -6.96 -6.86 -3.21
N LEU A 107 -7.91 -7.19 -4.09
CA LEU A 107 -8.77 -8.36 -3.94
C LEU A 107 -7.95 -9.67 -3.93
N GLY A 108 -6.82 -9.71 -4.63
CA GLY A 108 -5.84 -10.80 -4.58
C GLY A 108 -4.99 -10.86 -3.31
N GLY A 109 -5.14 -9.92 -2.37
CA GLY A 109 -4.45 -9.91 -1.07
C GLY A 109 -3.17 -9.08 -0.99
N GLY A 110 -2.81 -8.35 -2.05
CA GLY A 110 -1.58 -7.57 -2.11
C GLY A 110 -1.75 -6.18 -2.75
N ASN A 111 -0.65 -5.59 -3.20
CA ASN A 111 -0.70 -4.41 -4.05
C ASN A 111 0.54 -4.30 -4.95
N ILE A 112 0.77 -3.14 -5.57
CA ILE A 112 1.84 -2.87 -6.55
C ILE A 112 3.21 -3.39 -6.08
N HIS A 113 3.60 -3.13 -4.83
CA HIS A 113 4.88 -3.63 -4.30
C HIS A 113 4.95 -5.15 -4.27
N CYS A 114 3.84 -5.84 -3.92
CA CYS A 114 3.82 -7.30 -3.81
C CYS A 114 4.00 -8.01 -5.17
N ILE A 115 3.67 -7.35 -6.28
CA ILE A 115 3.70 -7.95 -7.62
C ILE A 115 4.88 -7.45 -8.46
N THR A 116 5.83 -6.73 -7.86
CA THR A 116 7.00 -6.18 -8.55
C THR A 116 8.29 -6.67 -7.90
N GLN A 117 9.33 -6.88 -8.72
CA GLN A 117 10.66 -7.26 -8.26
C GLN A 117 11.69 -6.43 -9.03
N GLN A 118 12.37 -5.50 -8.34
CA GLN A 118 13.43 -4.69 -8.96
C GLN A 118 14.69 -5.52 -9.19
N ILE A 119 15.33 -5.27 -10.33
CA ILE A 119 16.69 -5.74 -10.64
C ILE A 119 17.56 -4.48 -10.68
N PRO A 120 18.52 -4.34 -9.74
CA PRO A 120 19.46 -3.22 -9.76
C PRO A 120 20.30 -3.19 -11.05
N GLU A 121 20.78 -2.00 -11.42
CA GLU A 121 21.81 -1.85 -12.45
C GLU A 121 23.17 -2.38 -11.99
#